data_AF-X1BRP9-F1
#
_entry.id   AF-X1BRP9-F1
#
_cell.length_a   1.000
_cell.length_b   1.000
_cell.length_c   1.000
_cell.angle_alpha   90.00
_cell.angle_beta   90.00
_cell.angle_gamma   90.00
#
_symmetry.space_group_name_H-M   'P 1'
#
loop_
_entity.id
_entity.type
_entity.pdbx_description
1 polymer ?
#
loop_
_entity_poly.entity_id
_entity_poly.type
_entity_poly.pdbx_seq_one_letter_code
_entity_poly.pdbx_strand_id
1 'polypeptide(L)'
;RTILALDKDPNISSIVFIKDPERFGGFQDLLEEIGFKGTNLNRDFIRYVSKAKSVSTKPMYCVMLKINEGFEEYKSRYKFKMKLLNKAVPVFESLDIAGMVLDKVSSYREFLQKHEKFPKN
;
A
#
# COMPACT_ATOMS: atom_id res chain seq x y z
N ARG A 1 -6.95 3.89 -10.72
CA ARG A 1 -8.07 4.84 -10.47
C ARG A 1 -8.73 4.60 -9.11
N THR A 2 -8.76 3.36 -8.60
CA THR A 2 -9.40 2.96 -7.34
C THR A 2 -8.97 3.77 -6.12
N ILE A 3 -7.67 3.90 -5.84
CA ILE A 3 -7.17 4.68 -4.67
C ILE A 3 -7.75 6.11 -4.65
N LEU A 4 -7.81 6.77 -5.81
CA LEU A 4 -8.35 8.14 -5.90
C LEU A 4 -9.87 8.20 -5.68
N ALA A 5 -10.60 7.15 -6.04
CA ALA A 5 -12.03 7.06 -5.75
C ALA A 5 -12.25 6.87 -4.24
N LEU A 6 -11.48 5.97 -3.61
CA LEU A 6 -11.55 5.73 -2.15
C LEU A 6 -11.15 6.98 -1.34
N ASP A 7 -10.19 7.75 -1.83
CA ASP A 7 -9.77 9.00 -1.18
C ASP A 7 -10.89 10.06 -1.19
N LYS A 8 -11.76 10.07 -2.21
CA LYS A 8 -12.88 11.02 -2.30
C LYS A 8 -14.12 10.63 -1.50
N ASP A 9 -14.25 9.37 -1.10
CA ASP A 9 -15.43 8.88 -0.39
C ASP A 9 -15.46 9.37 1.06
N PRO A 10 -16.41 10.20 1.50
CA PRO A 10 -16.43 10.71 2.87
C PRO A 10 -16.55 9.61 3.95
N ASN A 11 -17.02 8.40 3.60
CA ASN A 11 -17.18 7.30 4.55
C ASN A 11 -15.89 6.50 4.77
N ILE A 12 -14.85 6.77 3.98
CA ILE A 12 -13.56 6.08 4.10
C ILE A 12 -12.61 6.98 4.89
N SER A 13 -12.07 6.49 6.00
CA SER A 13 -11.07 7.23 6.81
C SER A 13 -9.62 6.91 6.45
N SER A 14 -9.36 5.71 5.92
CA SER A 14 -8.02 5.25 5.56
C SER A 14 -8.08 4.24 4.42
N ILE A 15 -6.97 4.10 3.69
CA ILE A 15 -6.88 3.20 2.54
C ILE A 15 -5.81 2.15 2.82
N VAL A 16 -6.23 0.88 2.85
CA VAL A 16 -5.32 -0.27 2.91
C VAL A 16 -5.36 -0.96 1.56
N PHE A 17 -4.20 -1.22 0.97
CA PHE A 17 -4.10 -2.00 -0.26
C PHE A 17 -3.12 -3.15 -0.09
N ILE A 18 -3.44 -4.27 -0.74
CA ILE A 18 -2.66 -5.50 -0.66
C ILE A 18 -1.89 -5.66 -1.96
N LYS A 19 -0.58 -5.87 -1.85
CA LYS A 19 0.27 -6.31 -2.96
C LYS A 19 0.66 -7.75 -2.71
N ASP A 20 0.02 -8.65 -3.46
CA ASP A 20 0.36 -10.06 -3.50
C ASP A 20 1.48 -10.29 -4.53
N PRO A 21 2.68 -10.73 -4.10
CA PRO A 21 3.80 -10.96 -5.01
C PRO A 21 3.55 -12.10 -6.02
N GLU A 22 2.86 -13.18 -5.63
CA GLU A 22 2.65 -14.36 -6.49
C GLU A 22 1.70 -14.02 -7.65
N ARG A 23 0.61 -13.32 -7.33
CA ARG A 23 -0.33 -12.84 -8.35
C ARG A 23 0.29 -11.80 -9.28
N PHE A 24 1.26 -11.02 -8.79
CA PHE A 24 1.98 -10.04 -9.62
C PHE A 24 3.02 -10.70 -10.54
N GLY A 25 3.70 -11.74 -10.08
CA GLY A 25 4.67 -12.51 -10.87
C GLY A 25 4.00 -13.22 -12.04
N GLY A 26 3.00 -14.06 -11.76
CA GLY A 26 2.30 -14.80 -12.81
C GLY A 26 1.58 -13.88 -13.82
N PHE A 27 1.15 -12.68 -13.40
CA PHE A 27 0.58 -11.70 -14.32
C PHE A 27 1.63 -11.00 -15.19
N GLN A 28 2.84 -10.76 -14.68
CA GLN A 28 3.95 -10.22 -15.47
C GLN A 28 4.34 -11.20 -16.59
N ASP A 29 4.45 -12.48 -16.26
CA ASP A 29 4.80 -13.53 -17.22
C ASP A 29 3.72 -13.64 -18.32
N LEU A 30 2.45 -13.66 -17.91
CA LEU A 30 1.32 -13.65 -18.85
C LEU A 30 1.36 -12.43 -19.80
N LEU A 31 1.65 -11.24 -19.29
CA LEU A 31 1.73 -10.02 -20.11
C LEU A 31 2.84 -10.12 -21.16
N GLU A 32 3.96 -10.74 -20.83
CA GLU A 32 5.06 -10.96 -21.76
C GLU A 32 4.67 -11.97 -22.85
N GLU A 33 3.97 -13.04 -22.49
CA GLU A 33 3.46 -14.05 -23.44
C GLU A 33 2.47 -13.47 -24.45
N ILE A 34 1.58 -12.56 -24.02
CA ILE A 34 0.60 -11.94 -24.92
C ILE A 34 1.14 -10.70 -25.67
N GLY A 35 2.46 -10.44 -25.60
CA GLY A 35 3.15 -9.46 -26.45
C GLY A 35 3.46 -8.11 -25.79
N PHE A 36 3.15 -7.90 -24.51
CA PHE A 36 3.53 -6.68 -23.76
C PHE A 36 4.96 -6.75 -23.19
N LYS A 37 5.94 -7.08 -24.05
CA LYS A 37 7.35 -7.20 -23.68
C LYS A 37 7.90 -5.87 -23.11
N GLY A 38 8.65 -5.96 -22.01
CA GLY A 38 9.30 -4.80 -21.37
C GLY A 38 8.41 -3.98 -20.42
N THR A 39 7.17 -4.43 -20.17
CA THR A 39 6.32 -3.88 -19.12
C THR A 39 6.95 -4.16 -17.77
N ASN A 40 6.98 -3.19 -16.85
CA ASN A 40 7.48 -3.43 -15.49
C ASN A 40 6.38 -3.06 -14.50
N LEU A 41 5.56 -4.06 -14.16
CA LEU A 41 4.39 -3.87 -13.31
C LEU A 41 4.74 -3.27 -11.95
N ASN A 42 5.89 -3.63 -11.36
CA ASN A 42 6.33 -3.04 -10.09
C ASN A 42 6.62 -1.54 -10.24
N ARG A 43 7.30 -1.13 -11.32
CA ARG A 43 7.60 0.28 -11.59
C ARG A 43 6.31 1.08 -11.80
N ASP A 44 5.39 0.54 -12.57
CA ASP A 44 4.13 1.22 -12.88
C ASP A 44 3.20 1.28 -11.67
N PHE A 45 3.18 0.23 -10.85
CA PHE A 45 2.47 0.22 -9.57
C PHE A 45 3.03 1.28 -8.62
N ILE A 46 4.36 1.34 -8.44
CA ILE A 46 5.00 2.37 -7.60
C ILE A 46 4.68 3.76 -8.13
N ARG A 47 4.76 3.98 -9.45
CA ARG A 47 4.44 5.26 -10.07
C ARG A 47 2.98 5.65 -9.79
N TYR A 48 2.06 4.71 -9.93
CA TYR A 48 0.64 4.93 -9.68
C TYR A 48 0.38 5.27 -8.20
N VAL A 49 0.90 4.47 -7.26
CA VAL A 49 0.75 4.72 -5.82
C VAL A 49 1.40 6.04 -5.43
N SER A 50 2.57 6.38 -5.99
CA SER A 50 3.24 7.65 -5.72
C SER A 50 2.40 8.84 -6.17
N LYS A 51 1.81 8.77 -7.37
CA LYS A 51 0.93 9.83 -7.89
C LYS A 51 -0.37 9.92 -7.09
N ALA A 52 -0.93 8.79 -6.66
CA ALA A 52 -2.11 8.80 -5.81
C ALA A 52 -1.78 9.43 -4.46
N LYS A 53 -0.68 9.01 -3.81
CA LYS A 53 -0.28 9.52 -2.50
C LYS A 53 0.01 11.02 -2.48
N SER A 54 0.52 11.58 -3.58
CA SER A 54 0.78 13.02 -3.68
C SER A 54 -0.48 13.89 -3.69
N VAL A 55 -1.64 13.31 -4.02
CA VAL A 55 -2.93 14.02 -4.03
C VAL A 55 -3.90 13.52 -2.97
N SER A 56 -3.66 12.34 -2.39
CA SER A 56 -4.48 11.75 -1.34
C SER A 56 -4.26 12.45 0.00
N THR A 57 -5.36 12.82 0.64
CA THR A 57 -5.37 13.40 1.99
C THR A 57 -5.44 12.33 3.06
N LYS A 58 -5.98 11.15 2.73
CA LYS A 58 -6.16 10.06 3.69
C LYS A 58 -4.88 9.25 3.91
N PRO A 59 -4.70 8.70 5.12
CA PRO A 59 -3.64 7.74 5.40
C PRO A 59 -3.73 6.53 4.47
N MET A 60 -2.57 6.08 3.98
CA MET A 60 -2.45 4.92 3.09
C MET A 60 -1.50 3.90 3.70
N TYR A 61 -1.85 2.62 3.59
CA TYR A 61 -1.08 1.50 4.12
C TYR A 61 -0.97 0.41 3.06
N CYS A 62 0.20 -0.20 2.95
CA CYS A 62 0.43 -1.34 2.08
C CYS A 62 0.60 -2.61 2.90
N VAL A 63 -0.07 -3.68 2.51
CA VAL A 63 0.23 -5.04 3.01
C VAL A 63 0.88 -5.81 1.87
N MET A 64 2.13 -6.21 2.06
CA MET A 64 2.86 -7.03 1.10
C MET A 64 3.18 -8.36 1.75
N LEU A 65 2.42 -9.39 1.37
CA LEU A 65 2.49 -10.71 1.98
C LEU A 65 3.89 -11.31 1.85
N LYS A 66 4.38 -11.89 2.96
CA LYS A 66 5.66 -12.59 2.98
C LYS A 66 5.51 -13.94 2.30
N ILE A 67 6.14 -14.08 1.14
CA ILE A 67 6.35 -15.37 0.49
C ILE A 67 7.82 -15.80 0.63
N ASN A 68 8.05 -17.10 0.49
CA ASN A 68 9.38 -17.71 0.51
C ASN A 68 9.99 -17.56 -0.89
N GLU A 69 11.14 -16.91 -1.01
CA GLU A 69 11.68 -16.51 -2.31
C GLU A 69 13.20 -16.65 -2.38
N GLY A 70 13.72 -16.61 -3.61
CA GLY A 70 15.14 -16.41 -3.87
C GLY A 70 15.63 -15.00 -3.49
N PHE A 71 16.95 -14.83 -3.61
CA PHE A 71 17.62 -13.60 -3.20
C PHE A 71 17.23 -12.36 -4.02
N GLU A 72 16.99 -12.52 -5.33
CA GLU A 72 16.67 -11.39 -6.22
C GLU A 72 15.25 -10.87 -6.00
N GLU A 73 14.29 -11.75 -5.74
CA GLU A 73 12.92 -11.39 -5.38
C GLU A 73 12.89 -10.65 -4.04
N TYR A 74 13.66 -11.14 -3.05
CA TYR A 74 13.83 -10.45 -1.77
C TYR A 74 14.37 -9.03 -1.96
N LYS A 75 15.43 -8.85 -2.77
CA LYS A 75 16.02 -7.55 -3.08
C LYS A 75 15.03 -6.61 -3.79
N SER A 76 14.23 -7.15 -4.71
CA SER A 76 13.18 -6.41 -5.42
C SER A 76 12.09 -5.93 -4.44
N ARG A 77 11.59 -6.81 -3.57
CA ARG A 77 10.63 -6.48 -2.51
C ARG A 77 11.17 -5.44 -1.54
N TYR A 78 12.43 -5.57 -1.11
CA TYR A 78 13.06 -4.61 -0.22
C TYR A 78 13.10 -3.20 -0.86
N LYS A 79 13.53 -3.10 -2.12
CA LYS A 79 13.49 -1.83 -2.87
C LYS A 79 12.09 -1.26 -2.98
N PHE A 80 11.08 -2.12 -3.18
CA PHE A 80 9.67 -1.72 -3.20
C PHE A 80 9.22 -1.13 -1.85
N LYS A 81 9.49 -1.83 -0.74
CA LYS A 81 9.18 -1.35 0.63
C LYS A 81 9.78 0.04 0.87
N MET A 82 11.07 0.20 0.56
CA MET A 82 11.77 1.48 0.75
C MET A 82 11.16 2.61 -0.09
N LYS A 83 10.76 2.34 -1.33
CA LYS A 83 10.11 3.35 -2.18
C LYS A 83 8.77 3.82 -1.63
N LEU A 84 7.96 2.92 -1.06
CA LEU A 84 6.69 3.29 -0.44
C LEU A 84 6.89 4.02 0.90
N LEU A 85 7.82 3.55 1.73
CA LEU A 85 8.15 4.20 3.00
C LEU A 85 8.62 5.64 2.79
N ASN A 86 9.47 5.90 1.78
CA ASN A 86 9.90 7.25 1.40
C ASN A 86 8.77 8.16 0.90
N LYS A 87 7.57 7.62 0.68
CA LYS A 87 6.34 8.36 0.33
C LYS A 87 5.34 8.43 1.48
N ALA A 88 5.78 8.12 2.70
CA ALA A 88 4.93 8.02 3.89
C ALA A 88 3.78 7.00 3.73
N VAL A 89 4.07 5.89 3.03
CA VAL A 89 3.18 4.73 2.93
C VAL A 89 3.85 3.55 3.65
N PRO A 90 3.50 3.27 4.92
CA PRO A 90 4.02 2.12 5.65
C PRO A 90 3.65 0.80 4.95
N VAL A 91 4.58 -0.16 5.00
CA VAL A 91 4.42 -1.48 4.40
C VAL A 91 4.52 -2.56 5.48
N PHE A 92 3.51 -3.41 5.58
CA PHE A 92 3.45 -4.52 6.54
C PHE A 92 3.52 -5.87 5.83
N GLU A 93 4.03 -6.89 6.52
CA GLU A 93 4.25 -8.22 5.96
C GLU A 93 3.05 -9.18 6.12
N SER A 94 2.06 -8.77 6.92
CA SER A 94 0.84 -9.53 7.15
C SER A 94 -0.34 -8.60 7.41
N LEU A 95 -1.55 -9.13 7.25
CA LEU A 95 -2.78 -8.45 7.63
C LEU A 95 -2.88 -8.27 9.15
N ASP A 96 -2.37 -9.23 9.92
CA ASP A 96 -2.41 -9.16 11.39
C ASP A 96 -1.63 -7.96 11.93
N ILE A 97 -0.41 -7.75 11.44
CA ILE A 97 0.43 -6.60 11.83
C ILE A 97 -0.26 -5.29 11.42
N ALA A 98 -0.82 -5.25 10.21
CA ALA A 98 -1.53 -4.07 9.73
C ALA A 98 -2.76 -3.77 10.60
N GLY A 99 -3.54 -4.79 10.98
CA GLY A 99 -4.69 -4.68 11.88
C GLY A 99 -4.29 -4.11 13.24
N MET A 100 -3.27 -4.69 13.88
CA MET A 100 -2.76 -4.20 15.18
C MET A 100 -2.34 -2.72 15.13
N VAL A 101 -1.74 -2.28 14.02
CA VAL A 101 -1.34 -0.88 13.85
C VAL A 101 -2.56 0.01 13.65
N LEU A 102 -3.53 -0.41 12.83
CA LEU A 102 -4.75 0.35 12.58
C LEU A 102 -5.60 0.51 13.84
N ASP A 103 -5.67 -0.52 14.68
CA ASP A 103 -6.34 -0.45 15.98
C ASP A 103 -5.68 0.61 16.87
N LYS A 104 -4.35 0.58 16.99
CA LYS A 104 -3.60 1.59 17.77
C LYS A 104 -3.78 3.00 17.22
N VAL A 105 -3.78 3.18 15.90
CA VAL A 105 -4.05 4.47 15.26
C VAL A 105 -5.46 4.96 15.58
N SER A 106 -6.44 4.05 15.58
CA SER A 106 -7.83 4.36 15.92
C SER A 106 -7.97 4.76 17.40
N SER A 107 -7.39 3.98 18.32
CA SER A 107 -7.36 4.33 19.74
C SER A 107 -6.66 5.67 20.00
N TYR A 108 -5.58 5.96 19.27
CA TYR A 108 -4.89 7.24 19.39
C TYR A 108 -5.74 8.39 18.85
N ARG A 109 -6.48 8.20 17.75
CA ARG A 109 -7.45 9.17 17.24
C ARG A 109 -8.52 9.47 18.30
N GLU A 110 -9.12 8.45 18.89
CA GLU A 110 -10.11 8.61 19.97
C GLU A 110 -9.55 9.38 21.16
N PHE A 111 -8.32 9.07 21.57
CA PHE A 111 -7.61 9.80 22.61
C PHE A 111 -7.49 11.29 22.27
N LEU A 112 -7.07 11.63 21.05
CA LEU A 112 -6.94 13.03 20.62
C LEU A 112 -8.30 13.75 20.54
N GLN A 113 -9.36 13.05 20.11
CA GLN A 113 -10.72 13.59 20.07
C GLN A 113 -11.26 13.87 21.47
N LYS A 114 -10.97 13.02 22.44
CA LYS A 114 -11.32 13.22 23.85
C LYS A 114 -10.66 14.47 24.44
N HIS A 115 -9.48 14.85 23.96
CA HIS A 115 -8.70 15.99 24.44
C HIS A 115 -8.81 17.22 23.52
N GLU A 116 -9.79 17.26 22.62
CA GLU A 116 -10.03 18.38 21.69
C GLU A 116 -8.83 18.72 20.80
N LYS A 117 -7.93 17.75 20.59
CA LYS A 117 -6.75 17.86 19.70
C LYS A 117 -7.03 17.33 18.30
N PHE A 118 -8.19 16.71 18.07
CA PHE A 118 -8.60 16.17 16.78
C PHE A 118 -10.12 16.31 16.56
N PRO A 119 -10.61 16.62 15.34
CA PRO A 119 -12.03 16.72 15.06
C PRO A 119 -12.79 15.41 15.31
N LYS A 120 -14.03 15.51 15.82
CA LYS A 120 -14.92 14.36 16.00
C LYS A 120 -15.57 13.88 14.70
N ASN A 121 -15.50 14.70 13.65
CA ASN A 121 -16.10 14.47 12.33
C ASN A 121 -15.05 13.90 11.38
#